data_AF-K1SHW8-F1
#
_entry.id   AF-K1SHW8-F1
#
_cell.length_a   1.000
_cell.length_b   1.000
_cell.length_c   1.000
_cell.angle_alpha   90.00
_cell.angle_beta   90.00
_cell.angle_gamma   90.00
#
_symmetry.space_group_name_H-M   'P 1'
#
loop_
_entity.id
_entity.type
_entity.pdbx_description
1 polymer ?
#
loop_
_entity_poly.entity_id
_entity_poly.type
_entity_poly.pdbx_seq_one_letter_code
_entity_poly.pdbx_strand_id
1 'polypeptide(L)' 'MDCGVEMFDASEQDTHAGGSGCGCSATVLAGYVFKQLKKGAFKKILFIPTGALMSPVSFNEGNSVPGIAHCVVIEKN' A
#
# COMPACT_ATOMS: atom_id res chain seq x y z
N MET A 1 8.05 5.85 -0.58
CA MET A 1 7.43 5.10 -1.69
C MET A 1 6.00 4.82 -1.30
N ASP A 2 5.04 5.20 -2.14
CA ASP A 2 3.62 4.91 -1.95
C ASP A 2 3.23 3.79 -2.91
N CYS A 3 2.60 2.71 -2.42
CA CYS A 3 2.27 1.57 -3.28
C CYS A 3 1.20 1.92 -4.33
N GLY A 4 0.27 2.81 -4.01
CA GLY A 4 -0.80 3.22 -4.91
C GLY A 4 -0.29 4.03 -6.10
N VAL A 5 0.67 4.93 -5.85
CA VAL A 5 1.32 5.72 -6.90
C VAL A 5 2.18 4.85 -7.81
N GLU A 6 2.91 3.88 -7.24
CA GLU A 6 3.88 3.07 -7.98
C GLU A 6 3.25 1.91 -8.77
N MET A 7 1.97 1.64 -8.53
CA MET A 7 1.24 0.56 -9.18
C MET A 7 0.86 0.88 -10.64
N PHE A 8 0.76 2.16 -11.00
CA PHE A 8 0.22 2.61 -12.29
C PHE A 8 1.07 3.70 -12.92
N ASP A 9 0.92 3.86 -14.24
CA ASP A 9 1.39 5.06 -14.92
C ASP A 9 0.32 6.15 -14.83
N ALA A 10 0.55 7.16 -13.98
CA ALA A 10 -0.41 8.24 -13.78
C ALA A 10 -0.59 9.16 -15.00
N SER A 11 0.33 9.12 -15.97
CA SER A 11 0.23 9.93 -17.20
C SER A 11 -0.66 9.27 -18.26
N GLU A 12 -0.73 7.93 -18.25
CA GLU A 12 -1.51 7.16 -19.22
C GLU A 12 -2.81 6.59 -18.62
N GLN A 13 -2.85 6.37 -17.31
CA GLN A 13 -3.95 5.72 -16.60
C GLN A 13 -4.61 6.70 -15.63
N ASP A 14 -5.90 7.00 -15.85
CA ASP A 14 -6.71 7.90 -15.00
C ASP A 14 -6.99 7.26 -13.62
N THR A 15 -6.00 7.34 -12.76
CA THR A 15 -5.98 6.69 -11.44
C THR A 15 -6.34 7.64 -10.31
N HIS A 16 -6.65 8.91 -10.64
CA HIS A 16 -6.87 10.00 -9.69
C HIS A 16 -5.75 10.11 -8.64
N ALA A 17 -5.99 9.63 -7.41
CA ALA A 17 -5.03 9.67 -6.32
C ALA A 17 -4.09 8.44 -6.26
N GLY A 18 -4.29 7.45 -7.14
CA GLY A 18 -3.51 6.21 -7.21
C GLY A 18 -4.30 4.97 -6.78
N GLY A 19 -3.58 3.84 -6.68
CA GLY A 19 -4.14 2.56 -6.25
C GLY A 19 -4.47 2.47 -4.76
N SER A 20 -5.44 1.62 -4.42
CA SER A 20 -5.83 1.33 -3.03
C SER A 20 -6.31 -0.12 -2.88
N GLY A 21 -6.72 -0.50 -1.67
CA GLY A 21 -7.19 -1.84 -1.33
C GLY A 21 -6.06 -2.83 -1.04
N CYS A 22 -6.44 -4.01 -0.57
CA CYS A 22 -5.48 -5.02 -0.07
C CYS A 22 -4.51 -5.52 -1.16
N GLY A 23 -4.95 -5.54 -2.42
CA GLY A 23 -4.12 -5.93 -3.56
C GLY A 23 -3.02 -4.92 -3.89
N CYS A 24 -3.20 -3.64 -3.57
CA CYS A 24 -2.25 -2.58 -3.90
C CYS A 24 -0.90 -2.79 -3.21
N SER A 25 -0.91 -2.75 -1.88
CA SER A 25 0.32 -2.91 -1.09
C SER A 25 0.93 -4.31 -1.25
N ALA A 26 0.10 -5.34 -1.38
CA ALA A 26 0.56 -6.73 -1.50
C ALA A 26 1.33 -6.98 -2.81
N THR A 27 0.79 -6.51 -3.94
CA THR A 27 1.41 -6.74 -5.26
C THR A 27 2.64 -5.86 -5.47
N VAL A 28 2.66 -4.62 -4.98
CA VAL A 28 3.87 -3.78 -5.05
C VAL A 28 4.99 -4.35 -4.18
N LEU A 29 4.67 -4.82 -2.97
CA LEU A 29 5.65 -5.48 -2.10
C LEU A 29 6.26 -6.71 -2.79
N ALA A 30 5.41 -7.66 -3.23
CA ALA A 30 5.86 -8.93 -3.79
C ALA A 30 6.47 -8.79 -5.20
N GLY A 31 5.88 -7.92 -6.02
CA GLY A 31 6.17 -7.77 -7.44
C GLY A 31 7.35 -6.84 -7.74
N TYR A 32 7.58 -5.83 -6.90
CA TYR A 32 8.65 -4.85 -7.09
C TYR A 32 9.61 -4.82 -5.91
N VAL A 33 9.14 -4.47 -4.70
CA VAL A 33 10.01 -4.16 -3.55
C VAL A 33 10.88 -5.35 -3.16
N PHE A 34 10.31 -6.56 -3.11
CA PHE A 34 11.07 -7.79 -2.81
C PHE A 34 12.14 -8.10 -3.87
N LYS A 35 11.89 -7.77 -5.15
CA LYS A 35 12.92 -7.93 -6.19
C LYS A 35 14.06 -6.94 -5.96
N GLN A 36 13.76 -5.71 -5.56
CA GLN A 36 14.77 -4.70 -5.26
C GLN A 36 15.60 -5.06 -4.02
N LEU A 37 14.98 -5.62 -2.98
CA LEU A 37 15.68 -6.23 -1.84
C LEU A 37 16.63 -7.35 -2.30
N LYS A 38 16.12 -8.31 -3.10
CA LYS A 38 16.93 -9.43 -3.62
C LYS A 38 18.12 -8.94 -4.45
N LYS A 39 17.94 -7.92 -5.28
CA LYS A 39 19.01 -7.27 -6.05
C LYS A 39 20.01 -6.48 -5.18
N GLY A 40 19.70 -6.24 -3.91
CA GLY A 40 20.53 -5.44 -2.99
C GLY A 40 20.38 -3.92 -3.18
N ALA A 41 19.46 -3.49 -4.04
CA ALA A 41 19.14 -2.07 -4.22
C ALA A 41 18.48 -1.50 -2.95
N PHE A 42 17.68 -2.32 -2.28
CA PHE A 42 17.22 -2.07 -0.91
C PHE A 42 17.91 -3.05 0.03
N LYS A 43 18.31 -2.58 1.23
CA LYS A 43 18.93 -3.41 2.27
C LYS A 43 17.95 -3.72 3.39
N LYS A 44 17.18 -2.71 3.78
CA LYS A 44 16.18 -2.75 4.84
C LYS A 44 15.02 -1.86 4.44
N ILE A 45 13.80 -2.31 4.70
CA ILE A 45 12.57 -1.56 4.45
C ILE A 45 11.65 -1.61 5.67
N LEU A 46 10.87 -0.55 5.84
CA LEU A 46 9.73 -0.49 6.73
C LEU A 46 8.47 -0.51 5.87
N PHE A 47 7.77 -1.64 5.86
CA PHE A 47 6.53 -1.80 5.09
C PHE A 47 5.32 -1.55 5.99
N ILE A 48 4.45 -0.61 5.58
CA ILE A 48 3.33 -0.13 6.40
C ILE A 48 2.04 -0.13 5.56
N PRO A 49 1.39 -1.29 5.34
CA PRO A 49 0.07 -1.34 4.74
C PRO A 49 -0.98 -0.70 5.68
N THR A 50 -1.88 0.07 5.09
CA THR A 50 -2.94 0.81 5.78
C THR A 50 -4.32 0.29 5.39
N GLY A 51 -5.30 0.43 6.29
CA GLY A 51 -6.70 0.11 6.04
C GLY A 51 -7.64 1.15 6.64
N ALA A 52 -8.79 1.34 5.98
CA ALA A 52 -9.92 2.10 6.51
C ALA A 52 -11.01 1.11 6.96
N LEU A 53 -11.38 1.17 8.24
CA LEU A 53 -12.35 0.26 8.84
C LEU A 53 -13.75 0.88 8.69
N MET A 54 -14.46 0.55 7.61
CA MET A 54 -15.78 1.11 7.33
C MET A 54 -16.79 0.08 6.90
N SER A 55 -18.06 0.45 7.03
CA SER A 55 -19.21 -0.23 6.42
C SER A 55 -20.18 0.81 5.87
N PRO A 56 -21.03 0.45 4.87
CA PRO A 56 -22.05 1.36 4.37
C PRO A 56 -22.99 1.87 5.47
N VAL A 57 -23.35 1.00 6.42
CA VAL A 57 -24.22 1.34 7.55
C VAL A 57 -23.56 2.38 8.44
N SER A 58 -22.36 2.08 8.95
CA SER A 58 -21.66 2.98 9.88
C SER A 58 -21.40 4.36 9.27
N PHE A 59 -21.06 4.41 7.97
CA PHE A 59 -20.83 5.67 7.26
C PHE A 59 -22.12 6.49 7.12
N ASN A 60 -23.22 5.86 6.71
CA ASN A 60 -24.51 6.55 6.52
C ASN A 60 -25.14 7.02 7.84
N GLU A 61 -24.81 6.37 8.96
CA GLU A 61 -25.19 6.81 10.31
C GLU A 61 -24.35 7.99 10.82
N GLY A 62 -23.37 8.47 10.05
CA GLY A 62 -22.52 9.60 10.41
C GLY A 62 -21.37 9.25 11.35
N ASN A 63 -21.06 7.96 11.53
CA ASN A 63 -19.89 7.57 12.32
C ASN A 63 -18.59 7.92 11.59
N SER A 64 -17.54 8.20 12.36
CA SER A 64 -16.19 8.38 11.81
C SER A 64 -15.66 7.08 11.18
N VAL A 65 -14.74 7.21 10.21
CA VAL A 65 -14.02 6.08 9.61
C VAL A 65 -12.68 5.90 10.32
N PRO A 66 -12.48 4.86 11.15
CA PRO A 66 -11.20 4.61 11.79
C PRO A 66 -10.16 4.09 10.79
N GLY A 67 -8.94 4.59 10.89
CA GLY A 67 -7.78 4.08 10.14
C GLY A 67 -6.96 3.10 10.98
N ILE A 68 -6.31 2.15 10.33
CA ILE A 68 -5.34 1.23 10.93
C ILE A 68 -4.11 1.08 10.03
N ALA A 69 -2.95 0.83 10.63
CA ALA A 69 -1.72 0.51 9.93
C ALA A 69 -0.97 -0.61 10.66
N HIS A 70 -0.42 -1.56 9.92
CA HIS A 70 0.43 -2.61 10.47
C HIS A 70 1.85 -2.43 9.94
N CYS A 71 2.84 -2.54 10.83
CA CYS A 71 4.22 -2.23 10.50
C CYS A 71 5.08 -3.49 10.48
N VAL A 72 5.83 -3.71 9.40
CA VAL A 72 6.73 -4.87 9.23
C VAL A 72 8.10 -4.38 8.74
N VAL A 73 9.15 -4.72 9.48
CA VAL A 73 10.54 -4.51 9.04
C VAL A 73 10.98 -5.73 8.23
N ILE A 74 11.55 -5.50 7.05
CA ILE A 74 12.09 -6.56 6.19
C ILE A 74 13.50 -6.19 5.78
N GLU A 75 14.44 -7.11 5.97
CA GLU A 75 15.86 -6.88 5.78
C GLU A 75 16.49 -8.07 5.03
N LYS A 76 17.45 -7.78 4.15
CA LYS A 76 18.26 -8.80 3.49
C LYS A 76 19.55 -8.98 4.29
N ASN A 77 19.71 -10.18 4.85
CA ASN A 77 20.95 -10.62 5.50
C ASN A 77 22.05 -10.92 4.49
#